data_AF-A0A5J4FTR5-F1
#
_entry.id   AF-A0A5J4FTR5-F1
#
_cell.length_a   1.000
_cell.length_b   1.000
_cell.length_c   1.000
_cell.angle_alpha   90.00
_cell.angle_beta   90.00
_cell.angle_gamma   90.00
#
_symmetry.space_group_name_H-M   'P 1'
#
loop_
_entity.id
_entity.type
_entity.pdbx_description
1 polymer ?
#
loop_
_entity_poly.entity_id
_entity_poly.type
_entity_poly.pdbx_seq_one_letter_code
_entity_poly.pdbx_strand_id
1 'polypeptide(L)'
;MFKKIAKGLSKLGSNKADVPFNESAMHVVDGQKIGESKDGHLYIGFNEISDYLFLETLIATPSNIKTFDGATLDFKSTNGNFSLISDTKEIASEFSKQVNRYMTECSFDITEDLIKRVQNRDFQTVTYRYKKKVIVMNMVAASKKIMSDEEE
;
A
#
# COMPACT_ATOMS: atom_id res chain seq x y z
N MET A 1 -26.44 21.79 -50.90
CA MET A 1 -27.05 21.06 -49.77
C MET A 1 -26.24 19.80 -49.48
N PHE A 2 -25.74 19.74 -48.23
CA PHE A 2 -25.43 18.58 -47.38
C PHE A 2 -24.56 17.41 -47.86
N LYS A 3 -23.32 17.40 -47.32
CA LYS A 3 -22.42 16.26 -47.11
C LYS A 3 -23.11 15.12 -46.33
N LYS A 4 -22.83 13.85 -46.69
CA LYS A 4 -22.94 12.70 -45.77
C LYS A 4 -21.59 11.99 -45.71
N ILE A 5 -20.85 12.31 -44.65
CA ILE A 5 -19.65 11.59 -44.22
C ILE A 5 -20.12 10.36 -43.42
N ALA A 6 -19.46 9.24 -43.65
CA ALA A 6 -19.74 7.94 -43.05
C ALA A 6 -19.92 8.03 -41.52
N LYS A 7 -21.07 7.54 -41.06
CA LYS A 7 -21.44 7.33 -39.66
C LYS A 7 -20.80 6.00 -39.24
N GLY A 8 -19.69 6.07 -38.51
CA GLY A 8 -18.95 4.87 -38.08
C GLY A 8 -17.77 5.20 -37.18
N LEU A 9 -17.96 6.09 -36.21
CA LEU A 9 -16.99 6.30 -35.13
C LEU A 9 -17.02 5.09 -34.19
N SER A 10 -16.33 4.03 -34.58
CA SER A 10 -15.89 2.94 -33.70
C SER A 10 -14.83 3.45 -32.71
N LYS A 11 -15.18 4.43 -31.87
CA LYS A 11 -14.37 4.92 -30.75
C LYS A 11 -15.28 5.46 -29.66
N LEU A 12 -16.02 4.58 -29.02
CA LEU A 12 -16.43 4.78 -27.64
C LEU A 12 -15.87 3.61 -26.84
N GLY A 13 -14.53 3.55 -26.79
CA GLY A 13 -13.86 2.84 -25.72
C GLY A 13 -14.34 3.49 -24.43
N SER A 14 -14.93 2.68 -23.56
CA SER A 14 -15.32 3.10 -22.22
C SER A 14 -14.06 3.65 -21.53
N ASN A 15 -13.93 4.98 -21.49
CA ASN A 15 -13.08 5.61 -20.52
C ASN A 15 -13.68 5.21 -19.17
N LYS A 16 -13.15 4.14 -18.56
CA LYS A 16 -13.31 3.95 -17.12
C LYS A 16 -12.73 5.23 -16.55
N ALA A 17 -13.60 6.13 -16.10
CA ALA A 17 -13.16 7.27 -15.32
C ALA A 17 -12.33 6.66 -14.18
N ASP A 18 -11.06 7.04 -14.09
CA ASP A 18 -10.21 6.69 -12.96
C ASP A 18 -10.85 7.34 -11.73
N VAL A 19 -11.74 6.60 -11.07
CA VAL A 19 -12.40 7.08 -9.87
C VAL A 19 -11.30 7.27 -8.83
N PRO A 20 -11.12 8.52 -8.33
CA PRO A 20 -9.98 8.88 -7.51
C PRO A 20 -9.95 8.05 -6.24
N PHE A 21 -8.75 7.71 -5.78
CA PHE A 21 -8.56 7.08 -4.47
C PHE A 21 -8.97 8.07 -3.38
N ASN A 22 -9.88 7.67 -2.50
CA ASN A 22 -10.34 8.50 -1.40
C ASN A 22 -9.67 8.09 -0.09
N GLU A 23 -8.45 8.61 0.13
CA GLU A 23 -7.64 8.29 1.31
C GLU A 23 -8.28 8.75 2.63
N SER A 24 -8.97 9.90 2.62
CA SER A 24 -9.62 10.46 3.81
C SER A 24 -10.84 9.67 4.29
N ALA A 25 -11.35 8.73 3.49
CA ALA A 25 -12.37 7.77 3.90
C ALA A 25 -11.80 6.51 4.57
N MET A 26 -10.48 6.37 4.64
CA MET A 26 -9.84 5.29 5.38
C MET A 26 -9.81 5.64 6.88
N HIS A 27 -10.51 4.85 7.69
CA HIS A 27 -10.28 4.81 9.12
C HIS A 27 -9.09 3.88 9.39
N VAL A 28 -7.88 4.31 9.02
CA VAL A 28 -6.67 3.63 9.50
C VAL A 28 -6.41 4.15 10.90
N VAL A 29 -7.16 3.62 11.86
CA VAL A 29 -6.88 3.84 13.28
C VAL A 29 -5.46 3.27 13.46
N ASP A 30 -4.47 4.16 13.59
CA ASP A 30 -3.04 3.90 13.84
C ASP A 30 -2.10 3.59 12.65
N GLY A 31 -2.57 3.55 11.40
CA GLY A 31 -1.69 3.22 10.27
C GLY A 31 -0.98 4.42 9.62
N GLN A 32 0.35 4.40 9.57
CA GLN A 32 1.16 5.42 8.89
C GLN A 32 1.38 5.07 7.42
N LYS A 33 1.13 6.01 6.51
CA LYS A 33 1.54 5.86 5.11
C LYS A 33 3.07 5.91 5.02
N ILE A 34 3.66 4.92 4.37
CA ILE A 34 5.13 4.83 4.20
C ILE A 34 5.56 4.62 2.76
N GLY A 35 4.64 4.25 1.88
CA GLY A 35 4.93 3.92 0.50
C GLY A 35 3.80 4.35 -0.42
N GLU A 36 4.13 4.93 -1.56
CA GLU A 36 3.15 5.23 -2.61
C GLU A 36 3.69 5.06 -4.02
N SER A 37 2.80 4.66 -4.92
CA SER A 37 2.94 4.72 -6.36
C SER A 37 1.56 4.75 -7.03
N LYS A 38 1.54 4.80 -8.37
CA LYS A 38 0.29 4.66 -9.13
C LYS A 38 -0.38 3.30 -8.94
N ASP A 39 0.40 2.28 -8.58
CA ASP A 39 -0.04 0.89 -8.49
C ASP A 39 -0.43 0.47 -7.07
N GLY A 40 -0.10 1.27 -6.05
CA GLY A 40 -0.56 1.03 -4.70
C GLY A 40 -0.02 2.00 -3.66
N HIS A 41 -0.74 2.08 -2.54
CA HIS A 41 -0.31 2.77 -1.33
C HIS A 41 -0.12 1.76 -0.21
N LEU A 42 0.92 1.95 0.60
CA LEU A 42 1.26 1.10 1.74
C LEU A 42 1.15 1.91 3.04
N TYR A 43 0.30 1.41 3.93
CA TYR A 43 0.14 1.86 5.31
C TYR A 43 0.67 0.77 6.23
N ILE A 44 1.24 1.16 7.38
CA ILE A 44 1.75 0.23 8.37
C ILE A 44 1.32 0.58 9.78
N GLY A 45 1.23 -0.45 10.63
CA GLY A 45 1.23 -0.37 12.08
C GLY A 45 2.26 -1.35 12.66
N PHE A 46 2.58 -1.20 13.94
CA PHE A 46 3.38 -2.18 14.67
C PHE A 46 2.53 -2.78 15.76
N ASN A 47 2.65 -4.09 15.96
CA ASN A 47 1.93 -4.82 16.99
C ASN A 47 2.87 -5.76 17.73
N GLU A 48 2.53 -6.09 18.97
CA GLU A 48 3.27 -7.03 19.80
C GLU A 48 2.31 -8.03 20.43
N ILE A 49 2.54 -9.32 20.19
CA ILE A 49 1.72 -10.41 20.75
C ILE A 49 2.67 -11.45 21.35
N SER A 50 2.60 -11.64 22.67
CA SER A 50 3.39 -12.66 23.38
C SER A 50 4.89 -12.57 23.07
N ASP A 51 5.45 -11.36 23.16
CA ASP A 51 6.87 -11.04 22.87
C ASP A 51 7.29 -11.20 21.40
N TYR A 52 6.36 -11.44 20.47
CA TYR A 52 6.60 -11.38 19.03
C TYR A 52 6.17 -10.03 18.47
N LEU A 53 7.02 -9.46 17.63
CA LEU A 53 6.79 -8.16 16.98
C LEU A 53 6.34 -8.36 15.54
N PHE A 54 5.26 -7.65 15.18
CA PHE A 54 4.67 -7.70 13.85
C PHE A 54 4.62 -6.31 13.22
N LEU A 55 4.94 -6.27 11.92
CA LEU A 55 4.60 -5.16 11.05
C LEU A 55 3.26 -5.48 10.39
N GLU A 56 2.21 -4.82 10.85
CA GLU A 56 0.88 -4.88 10.23
C GLU A 56 0.85 -3.98 9.02
N THR A 57 0.38 -4.47 7.88
CA THR A 57 0.31 -3.67 6.65
C THR A 57 -1.08 -3.66 6.06
N LEU A 58 -1.44 -2.51 5.50
CA LEU A 58 -2.62 -2.33 4.68
C LEU A 58 -2.20 -1.77 3.32
N ILE A 59 -2.47 -2.53 2.26
CA ILE A 59 -2.10 -2.18 0.89
C ILE A 59 -3.37 -1.85 0.10
N ALA A 60 -3.48 -0.60 -0.34
CA ALA A 60 -4.56 -0.13 -1.19
C ALA A 60 -4.12 -0.16 -2.66
N THR A 61 -4.78 -0.97 -3.49
CA THR A 61 -4.41 -1.15 -4.92
C THR A 61 -5.62 -1.08 -5.85
N PRO A 62 -5.43 -0.76 -7.15
CA PRO A 62 -6.49 -0.81 -8.14
C PRO A 62 -6.87 -2.26 -8.56
N SER A 63 -6.04 -3.25 -8.24
CA SER A 63 -6.21 -4.65 -8.68
C SER A 63 -6.25 -5.62 -7.50
N ASN A 64 -7.14 -6.61 -7.57
CA ASN A 64 -7.25 -7.65 -6.56
C ASN A 64 -5.93 -8.44 -6.37
N ILE A 65 -5.49 -8.58 -5.12
CA ILE A 65 -4.39 -9.44 -4.68
C ILE A 65 -5.01 -10.69 -4.06
N LYS A 66 -4.68 -11.86 -4.61
CA LYS A 66 -5.04 -13.16 -4.02
C LYS A 66 -3.92 -14.16 -4.19
N THR A 67 -3.45 -14.76 -3.10
CA THR A 67 -2.36 -15.73 -3.09
C THR A 67 -2.49 -16.73 -1.95
N PHE A 68 -1.89 -17.91 -2.13
CA PHE A 68 -1.73 -18.97 -1.13
C PHE A 68 -0.23 -19.28 -0.89
N ASP A 69 0.65 -18.43 -1.43
CA ASP A 69 2.11 -18.58 -1.36
C ASP A 69 2.75 -17.54 -0.42
N GLY A 70 1.93 -16.74 0.27
CA GLY A 70 2.37 -15.58 1.05
C GLY A 70 2.82 -14.41 0.19
N ALA A 71 3.48 -13.45 0.84
CA ALA A 71 4.06 -12.28 0.24
C ALA A 71 5.41 -11.91 0.88
N THR A 72 6.13 -11.00 0.22
CA THR A 72 7.39 -10.45 0.74
C THR A 72 7.37 -8.93 0.60
N LEU A 73 7.84 -8.23 1.63
CA LEU A 73 8.12 -6.80 1.60
C LEU A 73 9.63 -6.59 1.54
N ASP A 74 10.12 -6.11 0.40
CA ASP A 74 11.54 -5.79 0.24
C ASP A 74 11.78 -4.28 0.35
N PHE A 75 12.62 -3.90 1.29
CA PHE A 75 13.05 -2.53 1.51
C PHE A 75 14.42 -2.32 0.90
N LYS A 76 14.50 -1.38 -0.06
CA LYS A 76 15.76 -0.93 -0.64
C LYS A 76 16.29 0.25 0.15
N SER A 77 17.50 0.14 0.67
CA SER A 77 18.15 1.19 1.47
C SER A 77 19.62 1.33 1.09
N THR A 78 20.19 2.51 1.34
CA THR A 78 21.64 2.75 1.25
C THR A 78 22.38 2.07 2.39
N ASN A 79 21.71 1.89 3.53
CA ASN A 79 22.28 1.27 4.74
C ASN A 79 22.02 -0.24 4.80
N GLY A 80 21.85 -0.88 3.63
CA GLY A 80 21.63 -2.31 3.48
C GLY A 80 20.16 -2.66 3.29
N ASN A 81 19.85 -3.45 2.26
CA ASN A 81 18.49 -3.89 1.99
C ASN A 81 18.04 -4.90 3.05
N PHE A 82 16.72 -4.98 3.27
CA PHE A 82 16.13 -6.01 4.11
C PHE A 82 14.77 -6.44 3.55
N SER A 83 14.35 -7.65 3.93
CA SER A 83 13.11 -8.26 3.45
C SER A 83 12.35 -8.84 4.63
N LEU A 84 11.03 -8.69 4.59
CA LEU A 84 10.11 -9.31 5.55
C LEU A 84 9.21 -10.29 4.80
N ILE A 85 8.92 -11.43 5.43
CA ILE A 85 8.06 -12.48 4.89
C ILE A 85 6.74 -12.45 5.65
N SER A 86 5.63 -12.64 4.95
CA SER A 86 4.32 -12.66 5.58
C SER A 86 4.20 -13.80 6.59
N ASP A 87 3.54 -13.53 7.69
CA ASP A 87 3.26 -14.51 8.76
C ASP A 87 2.37 -15.67 8.25
N THR A 88 1.50 -15.35 7.30
CA THR A 88 0.49 -16.21 6.71
C THR A 88 0.75 -16.38 5.21
N LYS A 89 0.24 -17.49 4.67
CA LYS A 89 0.35 -17.79 3.24
C LYS A 89 -0.86 -17.34 2.44
N GLU A 90 -2.03 -17.43 3.03
CA GLU A 90 -3.28 -17.00 2.40
C GLU A 90 -3.43 -15.50 2.58
N ILE A 91 -3.41 -14.77 1.47
CA ILE A 91 -3.60 -13.33 1.43
C ILE A 91 -4.64 -13.05 0.37
N ALA A 92 -5.67 -12.28 0.73
CA ALA A 92 -6.75 -11.91 -0.16
C ALA A 92 -7.17 -10.46 0.09
N SER A 93 -7.38 -9.70 -0.98
CA SER A 93 -7.93 -8.36 -0.87
C SER A 93 -9.45 -8.38 -0.72
N GLU A 94 -9.95 -7.36 -0.05
CA GLU A 94 -11.36 -6.98 -0.07
C GLU A 94 -11.55 -5.68 -0.84
N PHE A 95 -12.59 -5.60 -1.67
CA PHE A 95 -12.89 -4.35 -2.38
C PHE A 95 -13.69 -3.41 -1.47
N SER A 96 -13.12 -2.25 -1.16
CA SER A 96 -13.80 -1.20 -0.42
C SER A 96 -14.38 -0.17 -1.39
N LYS A 97 -15.71 0.00 -1.35
CA LYS A 97 -16.44 0.97 -2.18
C LYS A 97 -16.16 2.41 -1.73
N GLN A 98 -15.94 2.60 -0.44
CA GLN A 98 -15.75 3.89 0.21
C GLN A 98 -14.46 4.58 -0.25
N VAL A 99 -13.39 3.78 -0.40
CA VAL A 99 -12.06 4.23 -0.85
C VAL A 99 -11.82 3.93 -2.34
N ASN A 100 -12.71 3.11 -2.93
CA ASN A 100 -12.67 2.63 -4.29
C ASN A 100 -11.34 1.90 -4.65
N ARG A 101 -10.88 1.02 -3.76
CA ARG A 101 -9.66 0.21 -3.95
C ARG A 101 -9.82 -1.19 -3.35
N TYR A 102 -8.97 -2.10 -3.81
CA TYR A 102 -8.73 -3.37 -3.15
C TYR A 102 -7.79 -3.14 -1.97
N MET A 103 -8.27 -3.49 -0.79
CA MET A 103 -7.59 -3.36 0.48
C MET A 103 -7.05 -4.74 0.86
N THR A 104 -5.75 -4.84 1.11
CA THR A 104 -5.10 -6.10 1.47
C THR A 104 -4.38 -5.92 2.78
N GLU A 105 -4.80 -6.67 3.78
CA GLU A 105 -4.12 -6.72 5.08
C GLU A 105 -3.13 -7.88 5.09
N CYS A 106 -1.97 -7.67 5.70
CA CYS A 106 -0.94 -8.69 5.83
C CYS A 106 0.01 -8.32 6.98
N SER A 107 0.28 -9.30 7.83
CA SER A 107 1.22 -9.17 8.94
C SER A 107 2.58 -9.77 8.54
N PHE A 108 3.65 -9.23 9.11
CA PHE A 108 5.01 -9.65 8.83
C PHE A 108 5.81 -9.73 10.12
N ASP A 109 6.56 -10.81 10.29
CA ASP A 109 7.52 -10.92 11.40
C ASP A 109 8.59 -9.83 11.24
N ILE A 110 8.87 -9.10 12.32
CA ILE A 110 9.88 -8.04 12.33
C ILE A 110 10.69 -8.04 13.62
N THR A 111 11.91 -7.50 13.57
CA THR A 111 12.76 -7.30 14.75
C THR A 111 12.78 -5.84 15.17
N GLU A 112 13.11 -5.55 16.43
CA GLU A 112 13.22 -4.17 16.93
C GLU A 112 14.14 -3.28 16.09
N ASP A 113 15.27 -3.81 15.62
CA ASP A 113 16.20 -3.06 14.79
C ASP A 113 15.57 -2.68 13.45
N LEU A 114 14.82 -3.58 12.84
CA LEU A 114 14.12 -3.29 11.59
C LEU A 114 12.92 -2.34 11.80
N ILE A 115 12.23 -2.42 12.95
CA ILE A 115 11.20 -1.44 13.32
C ILE A 115 11.80 -0.03 13.30
N LYS A 116 12.94 0.19 13.96
CA LYS A 116 13.62 1.50 13.99
C LYS A 116 13.94 1.98 12.58
N ARG A 117 14.40 1.10 11.68
CA ARG A 117 14.70 1.45 10.28
C ARG A 117 13.45 1.88 9.52
N VAL A 118 12.34 1.17 9.69
CA VAL A 118 11.05 1.51 9.05
C VAL A 118 10.50 2.84 9.61
N GLN A 119 10.53 3.02 10.93
CA GLN A 119 10.10 4.25 11.61
C GLN A 119 10.92 5.47 11.17
N ASN A 120 12.24 5.32 11.08
CA ASN A 120 13.17 6.37 10.64
C ASN A 120 13.15 6.62 9.13
N ARG A 121 12.33 5.87 8.37
CA ARG A 121 12.29 5.92 6.90
C ARG A 121 13.67 5.69 6.27
N ASP A 122 14.45 4.77 6.83
CA ASP A 122 15.76 4.35 6.33
C ASP A 122 15.64 3.40 5.11
N PHE A 123 14.92 3.85 4.08
CA PHE A 123 14.76 3.15 2.81
C PHE A 123 14.29 4.13 1.73
N GLN A 124 14.63 3.85 0.47
CA GLN A 124 14.18 4.65 -0.69
C GLN A 124 12.89 4.09 -1.30
N THR A 125 12.79 2.76 -1.40
CA THR A 125 11.64 2.09 -1.99
C THR A 125 11.27 0.85 -1.21
N VAL A 126 9.98 0.54 -1.20
CA VAL A 126 9.44 -0.71 -0.67
C VAL A 126 8.75 -1.45 -1.81
N THR A 127 9.05 -2.74 -1.96
CA THR A 127 8.48 -3.60 -2.99
C THR A 127 7.66 -4.68 -2.34
N TYR A 128 6.35 -4.70 -2.61
CA TYR A 128 5.49 -5.80 -2.22
C TYR A 128 5.48 -6.85 -3.35
N ARG A 129 5.95 -8.06 -3.06
CA ARG A 129 5.93 -9.19 -3.98
C ARG A 129 4.92 -10.23 -3.54
N TYR A 130 4.14 -10.71 -4.50
CA TYR A 130 3.21 -11.82 -4.31
C TYR A 130 3.13 -12.62 -5.61
N LYS A 131 3.21 -13.95 -5.52
CA LYS A 131 3.30 -14.83 -6.70
C LYS A 131 4.43 -14.36 -7.65
N LYS A 132 4.09 -13.99 -8.89
CA LYS A 132 4.99 -13.45 -9.92
C LYS A 132 4.78 -11.96 -10.18
N LYS A 133 4.07 -11.27 -9.28
CA LYS A 133 3.73 -9.84 -9.40
C LYS A 133 4.49 -9.03 -8.36
N VAL A 134 4.70 -7.76 -8.70
CA VAL A 134 5.42 -6.80 -7.85
C VAL A 134 4.66 -5.48 -7.86
N ILE A 135 4.62 -4.82 -6.71
CA ILE A 135 4.16 -3.45 -6.56
C ILE A 135 5.32 -2.69 -5.93
N VAL A 136 5.92 -1.78 -6.69
CA VAL A 136 7.02 -0.93 -6.22
C VAL A 136 6.44 0.41 -5.78
N MET A 137 6.82 0.83 -4.58
CA MET A 137 6.36 2.07 -3.95
C MET A 137 7.55 2.89 -3.49
N ASN A 138 7.49 4.19 -3.70
CA ASN A 138 8.50 5.13 -3.21
C ASN A 138 8.20 5.49 -1.75
N MET A 139 9.25 5.67 -0.95
CA MET A 139 9.11 6.07 0.43
C MET A 139 8.38 7.41 0.56
N VAL A 140 7.43 7.48 1.49
CA VAL A 140 6.77 8.71 1.90
C VAL A 140 7.36 9.15 3.23
N ALA A 141 7.81 10.40 3.28
CA ALA A 141 8.35 11.00 4.49
C ALA A 141 7.29 10.99 5.61
N ALA A 142 7.72 10.80 6.86
CA ALA A 142 6.80 10.87 7.99
C ALA A 142 6.10 12.23 8.02
N SER A 143 4.77 12.24 8.09
CA SER A 143 4.00 13.46 8.34
C SER A 143 4.37 13.99 9.73
N LYS A 144 4.87 15.23 9.81
CA LYS A 144 5.05 15.92 11.09
C LYS A 144 3.70 15.94 11.80
N LYS A 145 3.59 15.24 12.94
CA LYS A 145 2.50 15.46 13.88
C LYS A 145 2.65 16.92 14.35
N ILE A 146 1.73 17.79 13.96
CA ILE A 146 1.60 19.08 14.64
C ILE A 146 1.07 18.70 16.02
N MET A 147 1.97 18.61 17.00
CA MET A 147 1.58 18.71 18.39
C MET A 147 1.04 20.13 18.55
N SER A 148 -0.28 20.25 18.69
CA SER A 148 -0.86 21.43 19.30
C SER A 148 -0.34 21.45 20.73
N ASP A 149 0.53 22.40 21.01
CA ASP A 149 0.83 22.84 22.37
C ASP A 149 -0.50 23.32 22.97
N GLU A 150 -1.14 22.46 23.77
CA GLU A 150 -2.07 22.89 24.81
C GLU A 150 -1.30 22.81 26.14
N GLU A 151 -0.43 23.80 26.35
CA GLU A 151 -0.09 24.32 27.67
C GLU A 151 -0.70 25.73 27.76
N GLU A 152 -1.86 25.85 28.40
CA GLU A 152 -2.08 26.51 29.71
C GLU A 152 -3.57 26.67 30.01
#